data_AF-A0A9E8HGE9-F1
#
_entry.id   AF-A0A9E8HGE9-F1
#
_cell.length_a   1.000
_cell.length_b   1.000
_cell.length_c   1.000
_cell.angle_alpha   90.00
_cell.angle_beta   90.00
_cell.angle_gamma   90.00
#
_symmetry.space_group_name_H-M   'P 1'
#
loop_
_entity.id
_entity.type
_entity.pdbx_description
1 polymer ?
#
loop_
_entity_poly.entity_id
_entity_poly.type
_entity_poly.pdbx_seq_one_letter_code
_entity_poly.pdbx_strand_id
1 'polypeptide(L)'
;MKVIDLDVSELEPPEPYALAVQHLVSLPDESILNMIHRQEPFPLYQTADEMGFFHQTTFASEGVVHIYFWHKDDRAAADYLSKQELLG
;
A
#
# COMPACT_ATOMS: atom_id res chain seq x y z
N MET A 1 2.80 -12.09 -9.22
CA MET A 1 2.53 -10.92 -8.36
C MET A 1 3.61 -9.89 -8.62
N LYS A 2 3.21 -8.69 -9.05
CA LYS A 2 4.14 -7.58 -9.24
C LYS A 2 3.99 -6.62 -8.05
N VAL A 3 5.08 -6.28 -7.39
CA VAL A 3 5.10 -5.20 -6.39
C VAL A 3 5.54 -3.91 -7.08
N ILE A 4 4.80 -2.83 -6.85
CA ILE A 4 5.08 -1.50 -7.36
C ILE A 4 5.40 -0.63 -6.16
N ASP A 5 6.63 -0.14 -6.07
CA ASP A 5 7.07 0.71 -4.97
C ASP A 5 6.72 2.18 -5.23
N LEU A 6 6.21 2.84 -4.18
CA LEU A 6 5.89 4.25 -4.15
C LEU A 6 6.47 4.86 -2.87
N ASP A 7 7.61 5.54 -3.00
CA ASP A 7 8.21 6.25 -1.87
C ASP A 7 7.67 7.69 -1.79
N VAL A 8 7.04 8.02 -0.67
CA VAL A 8 6.50 9.34 -0.35
C VAL A 8 7.04 9.88 0.98
N SER A 9 8.10 9.26 1.51
CA SER A 9 8.68 9.59 2.82
C SER A 9 9.13 11.07 2.92
N GLU A 10 9.57 11.64 1.80
CA GLU A 10 10.04 13.03 1.68
C GLU A 10 8.93 14.04 1.31
N LEU A 11 7.69 13.58 1.10
CA LEU A 11 6.60 14.46 0.69
C LEU A 11 5.83 15.02 1.90
N GLU A 12 5.48 16.30 1.82
CA GLU A 12 4.62 16.96 2.81
C GLU A 12 3.13 16.68 2.52
N PRO A 13 2.23 16.74 3.52
CA PRO A 13 0.80 16.65 3.26
C PRO A 13 0.27 17.85 2.44
N PRO A 14 -0.65 17.65 1.47
CA PRO A 14 -1.39 16.42 1.15
C PRO A 14 -0.80 15.56 0.01
N GLU A 15 0.41 15.86 -0.47
CA GLU A 15 1.03 15.24 -1.64
C GLU A 15 1.11 13.69 -1.57
N PRO A 16 1.53 13.05 -0.45
CA PRO A 16 1.53 11.59 -0.30
C PRO A 16 0.18 10.96 -0.61
N TYR A 17 -0.89 11.58 -0.12
CA TYR A 17 -2.25 11.07 -0.26
C TYR A 17 -2.69 11.12 -1.73
N ALA A 18 -2.51 12.29 -2.38
CA ALA A 18 -2.93 12.47 -3.76
C ALA A 18 -2.20 11.51 -4.71
N LEU A 19 -0.90 11.30 -4.49
CA LEU A 19 -0.09 10.39 -5.30
C LEU A 19 -0.50 8.93 -5.09
N ALA A 20 -0.70 8.51 -3.83
CA ALA A 20 -1.17 7.16 -3.53
C ALA A 20 -2.53 6.86 -4.20
N VAL A 21 -3.49 7.79 -4.12
CA VAL A 21 -4.80 7.63 -4.79
C VAL A 21 -4.65 7.49 -6.31
N GLN A 22 -3.78 8.27 -6.96
CA GLN A 22 -3.53 8.14 -8.40
C GLN A 22 -2.96 6.76 -8.77
N HIS A 23 -2.05 6.24 -7.95
CA HIS A 23 -1.51 4.90 -8.13
C HIS A 23 -2.56 3.82 -7.92
N LEU A 24 -3.43 3.94 -6.92
CA LEU A 24 -4.52 3.00 -6.67
C LEU A 24 -5.52 2.97 -7.84
N VAL A 25 -5.91 4.14 -8.37
CA VAL A 25 -6.84 4.22 -9.53
C VAL A 25 -6.29 3.49 -10.77
N SER A 26 -4.97 3.48 -10.93
CA SER A 26 -4.30 2.88 -12.09
C SER A 26 -3.60 1.56 -11.78
N LEU A 27 -3.86 0.97 -10.60
CA LEU A 27 -3.18 -0.25 -10.17
C LEU A 27 -3.64 -1.42 -11.03
N PRO A 28 -2.73 -2.09 -11.76
CA PRO A 28 -3.09 -3.25 -12.58
C PRO A 28 -3.56 -4.42 -11.71
N ASP A 29 -4.30 -5.34 -12.32
CA ASP A 29 -4.58 -6.65 -11.72
C ASP A 29 -3.27 -7.39 -11.41
N GLU A 30 -3.32 -8.35 -10.47
CA GLU A 30 -2.17 -9.16 -10.06
C GLU A 30 -0.95 -8.34 -9.59
N SER A 31 -1.23 -7.14 -9.07
CA SER A 31 -0.22 -6.18 -8.60
C SER A 31 -0.55 -5.68 -7.19
N ILE A 32 0.51 -5.32 -6.46
CA ILE A 32 0.46 -4.76 -5.11
C ILE A 32 1.18 -3.41 -5.16
N LEU A 33 0.58 -2.37 -4.59
CA LEU A 33 1.26 -1.11 -4.32
C LEU A 33 1.95 -1.21 -2.95
N ASN A 34 3.26 -0.99 -2.89
CA ASN A 34 4.01 -0.82 -1.64
C ASN A 34 4.31 0.66 -1.46
N MET A 35 3.52 1.32 -0.62
CA MET A 35 3.72 2.72 -0.27
C MET A 35 4.66 2.84 0.92
N ILE A 36 5.77 3.55 0.76
CA ILE A 36 6.75 3.83 1.81
C ILE A 36 6.48 5.23 2.34
N HIS A 37 6.14 5.33 3.62
CA HIS A 37 5.80 6.58 4.27
C HIS A 37 6.51 6.69 5.62
N ARG A 38 6.79 7.92 6.06
CA ARG A 38 7.24 8.23 7.42
C ARG A 38 6.23 8.02 8.55
N GLN A 39 4.95 7.86 8.24
CA GLN A 39 3.85 7.71 9.23
C GLN A 39 2.63 7.06 8.58
N GLU A 40 1.67 6.62 9.40
CA GLU A 40 0.43 6.01 8.90
C GLU A 40 -0.53 7.03 8.26
N PRO A 41 -0.98 6.79 7.02
CA PRO A 41 -1.92 7.68 6.34
C PRO A 41 -3.38 7.29 6.63
N PHE A 42 -3.88 7.54 7.85
CA PHE A 42 -5.24 7.14 8.26
C PHE A 42 -6.37 7.49 7.26
N PRO A 43 -6.41 8.70 6.64
CA PRO A 43 -7.45 9.01 5.64
C PRO A 43 -7.39 8.10 4.41
N LEU A 44 -6.20 7.67 4.01
CA LEU A 44 -6.00 6.83 2.82
C LEU A 44 -6.58 5.43 3.02
N TYR A 45 -6.55 4.88 4.22
CA TYR A 45 -7.10 3.54 4.49
C TYR A 45 -8.59 3.46 4.18
N GLN A 46 -9.36 4.47 4.60
CA GLN A 46 -10.78 4.54 4.29
C GLN A 46 -11.02 4.68 2.78
N THR A 47 -10.30 5.60 2.13
CA THR A 47 -10.43 5.81 0.69
C THR A 47 -10.07 4.56 -0.12
N ALA A 48 -9.00 3.86 0.26
CA ALA A 48 -8.60 2.60 -0.37
C ALA A 48 -9.68 1.52 -0.20
N ASP A 49 -10.27 1.40 0.99
CA ASP A 49 -11.36 0.45 1.25
C ASP A 49 -12.58 0.71 0.37
N GLU A 50 -12.99 1.98 0.26
CA GLU A 50 -14.08 2.46 -0.60
C GLU A 50 -13.80 2.22 -2.10
N MET A 51 -12.52 2.30 -2.50
CA MET A 51 -12.06 2.00 -3.85
C MET A 51 -11.93 0.49 -4.15
N GLY A 52 -12.18 -0.38 -3.18
CA GLY A 52 -12.13 -1.83 -3.38
C GLY A 52 -10.76 -2.47 -3.11
N PHE A 53 -9.92 -1.83 -2.30
CA PHE A 53 -8.61 -2.35 -1.90
C PHE A 53 -8.59 -2.84 -0.45
N PHE A 54 -7.83 -3.89 -0.20
CA PHE A 54 -7.32 -4.20 1.13
C PHE A 54 -5.98 -3.52 1.34
N HIS A 55 -5.58 -3.38 2.61
CA HIS A 55 -4.26 -2.90 2.98
C HIS A 55 -3.65 -3.72 4.12
N GLN A 56 -2.33 -3.66 4.20
CA GLN A 56 -1.54 -4.22 5.29
C GLN A 56 -0.36 -3.31 5.58
N THR A 57 -0.16 -3.01 6.86
CA THR A 57 0.87 -2.06 7.30
C THR A 57 1.95 -2.80 8.08
N THR A 58 3.21 -2.52 7.76
CA THR A 58 4.38 -3.03 8.47
C THR A 58 5.31 -1.88 8.85
N PHE A 59 5.90 -1.98 10.05
CA PHE A 59 6.82 -0.97 10.59
C PHE A 59 8.23 -1.52 10.49
N ALA A 60 8.95 -1.14 9.42
CA ALA A 60 10.28 -1.69 9.14
C ALA A 60 11.35 -1.14 10.10
N SER A 61 11.26 0.15 10.42
CA SER A 61 12.13 0.83 11.38
C SER A 61 11.46 2.10 11.91
N GLU A 62 12.13 2.79 12.83
CA GLU A 62 11.68 4.11 13.29
C GLU A 62 11.53 5.06 12.09
N GLY A 63 10.34 5.63 11.91
CA GLY A 63 10.05 6.54 10.81
C GLY A 63 9.94 5.89 9.43
N VAL A 64 9.82 4.56 9.32
CA VAL A 64 9.60 3.87 8.04
C VAL A 64 8.42 2.91 8.15
N VAL A 65 7.34 3.28 7.48
CA VAL A 65 6.08 2.55 7.39
C VAL A 65 5.90 2.08 5.96
N HIS A 66 5.76 0.77 5.78
CA HIS A 66 5.35 0.19 4.52
C HIS A 66 3.86 -0.12 4.58
N ILE A 67 3.10 0.41 3.63
CA ILE A 67 1.68 0.11 3.45
C ILE A 67 1.50 -0.60 2.11
N TYR A 68 1.11 -1.86 2.17
CA TYR A 68 0.79 -2.66 0.99
C TYR A 68 -0.69 -2.52 0.68
N PHE A 69 -1.05 -2.21 -0.57
CA PHE A 69 -2.43 -2.18 -1.05
C PHE A 69 -2.62 -3.15 -2.21
N TRP A 70 -3.75 -3.85 -2.24
CA TRP A 70 -4.12 -4.76 -3.32
C TRP A 70 -5.64 -4.86 -3.48
N HIS A 71 -6.11 -5.20 -4.67
CA HIS A 71 -7.54 -5.34 -4.96
C HIS A 71 -8.19 -6.44 -4.10
N LYS A 72 -9.40 -6.20 -3.58
CA LYS A 72 -10.10 -7.15 -2.68
C LYS A 72 -10.46 -8.47 -3.35
N ASP A 73 -10.60 -8.49 -4.67
CA ASP A 73 -10.86 -9.69 -5.47
C ASP A 73 -9.59 -10.42 -5.92
N ASP A 74 -8.40 -9.83 -5.71
CA ASP A 74 -7.11 -10.44 -6.02
C ASP A 74 -6.64 -11.37 -4.88
N ARG A 75 -7.12 -12.63 -4.93
CA ARG A 75 -6.71 -13.68 -4.00
C ARG A 75 -5.22 -14.01 -4.10
N ALA A 76 -4.62 -13.86 -5.28
CA ALA A 76 -3.20 -14.17 -5.47
C ALA A 76 -2.32 -13.16 -4.72
N ALA A 77 -2.74 -11.89 -4.67
CA ALA A 77 -2.05 -10.84 -3.91
C ALA A 77 -2.13 -11.10 -2.41
N ALA A 78 -3.31 -11.47 -1.92
CA ALA A 78 -3.49 -11.87 -0.52
C ALA A 78 -2.57 -13.04 -0.13
N ASP A 79 -2.57 -14.11 -0.92
CA ASP A 79 -1.71 -15.29 -0.68
C ASP A 79 -0.21 -14.95 -0.75
N TYR A 80 0.18 -14.03 -1.63
CA TYR A 80 1.56 -13.57 -1.75
C TYR A 80 2.02 -12.86 -0.48
N LEU A 81 1.22 -11.91 0.03
CA LEU A 81 1.56 -11.14 1.23
C LEU A 81 1.56 -12.01 2.50
N SER A 82 0.59 -12.90 2.66
CA SER A 82 0.57 -13.83 3.81
C SER A 82 1.81 -14.74 3.86
N LYS A 83 2.39 -15.09 2.70
CA LYS A 83 3.64 -15.88 2.65
C LYS A 83 4.87 -15.06 2.99
N GLN A 84 4.89 -13.77 2.64
CA GLN A 84 6.00 -12.87 2.96
C GLN A 84 6.07 -12.58 4.46
N GLU A 85 4.93 -12.45 5.15
CA GLU A 85 4.91 -12.31 6.62
C GLU A 85 5.46 -13.53 7.35
N LEU A 86 5.32 -14.74 6.79
CA LEU A 86 5.86 -15.96 7.39
C LEU A 86 7.38 -16.12 7.22
N LEU A 87 8.00 -15.26 6.41
CA LEU A 87 9.44 -15.31 6.08
C LEU A 87 10.25 -14.18 6.73
N GLY A 88 9.59 -13.22 7.38
CA GLY A 88 10.21 -12.13 8.16
C GLY A 88 10.18 -12.40 9.66
#